data_AF-A0AA86PM46-F1
#
_entry.id   AF-A0AA86PM46-F1
#
_cell.length_a   1.000
_cell.length_b   1.000
_cell.length_c   1.000
_cell.angle_alpha   90.00
_cell.angle_beta   90.00
_cell.angle_gamma   90.00
#
_symmetry.space_group_name_H-M   'P 1'
#
loop_
_entity.id
_entity.type
_entity.pdbx_description
1 polymer ?
#
loop_
_entity_poly.entity_id
_entity_poly.type
_entity_poly.pdbx_seq_one_letter_code
_entity_poly.pdbx_strand_id
1 'polypeptide(L)'
;MNQLLLNNEQIFSEFVPTTVQLTPRVRGVYFTHCSQFSACQTVPTPFRQKIQYSENNFAAILVATNYRVLIMQKVSDSFFVPVISVPYGLIQNVDKIGGQKSSGDDKYGIRFSLKSPLQFQVLLDKNAGVRKQLFNQIQTLMKPISSFDTSITSILHSPPVNDLVYNPIEEYARMGVNTNIELPKLQFSVKRLQKLFPNLSQNDRLTPEVIQPNPSNNNVNNNFKLVHQNFGLCESYPQFLAFPDVPAADLQESAKFRSSNRLPVLLWTAQNQPCIARCAQPRQGISNNSNEADVRLVNAFCTAQFPKSIIFDARPLINIQVNQIQGKGVESISNYNSIQKAVYLGLENIHAVRQAFDDLNEALKKHFFVHQNRENGYDMNYISEKMLTDAEVLELNPKLILTFQFKQFKNISVKEHKRNQSKKPLIITSEVEYFESVNKYTLHIQQILKGAYLIVQSLRQGRNAIIHCSDGWDRTPQLTSLAQLAIDPYYRTCRGFAILIQKEFLSFGHRFGTRNNLFMYTSDQKEQAPIFFMFLEAVYNVIKQNAEQFEFNQDFLLYLAFQCWNRQTGTFLFDCECDRQVNMAQQLSNSVFDDVDQWKVREAQGGEVNIQVEQTTLWWDWWGQHM
;
A
#
# COMPACT_ATOMS: atom_id res chain seq x y z
N MET A 1 -32.19 -17.24 -12.27
CA MET A 1 -30.81 -17.21 -12.82
C MET A 1 -30.74 -16.81 -14.31
N ASN A 2 -31.75 -16.11 -14.86
CA ASN A 2 -31.78 -15.67 -16.29
C ASN A 2 -32.46 -14.30 -16.49
N GLN A 3 -32.46 -13.38 -15.51
CA GLN A 3 -33.26 -12.14 -15.60
C GLN A 3 -32.61 -10.86 -15.03
N LEU A 4 -31.28 -10.81 -14.85
CA LEU A 4 -30.58 -9.62 -14.31
C LEU A 4 -29.59 -8.96 -15.29
N LEU A 5 -29.69 -9.25 -16.60
CA LEU A 5 -28.80 -8.72 -17.65
C LEU A 5 -29.46 -7.72 -18.61
N LEU A 6 -30.60 -7.11 -18.25
CA LEU A 6 -31.42 -6.36 -19.22
C LEU A 6 -31.48 -4.83 -19.06
N ASN A 7 -30.78 -4.21 -18.11
CA ASN A 7 -30.83 -2.75 -17.97
C ASN A 7 -29.44 -2.15 -18.10
N ASN A 8 -29.03 -1.84 -19.33
CA ASN A 8 -28.31 -0.61 -19.74
C ASN A 8 -27.88 -0.68 -21.22
N GLU A 9 -28.84 -0.94 -22.12
CA GLU A 9 -28.72 -0.60 -23.54
C GLU A 9 -29.38 0.78 -23.79
N GLN A 10 -28.94 1.45 -24.86
CA GLN A 10 -29.23 2.81 -25.35
C GLN A 10 -28.13 3.81 -24.92
N ILE A 11 -27.45 4.55 -25.82
CA ILE A 11 -27.94 5.29 -26.99
C ILE A 11 -26.79 5.48 -28.04
N PHE A 12 -27.18 5.62 -29.33
CA PHE A 12 -26.56 6.36 -30.46
C PHE A 12 -26.05 5.57 -31.69
N SER A 13 -26.92 5.53 -32.70
CA SER A 13 -26.70 5.50 -34.16
C SER A 13 -26.15 6.88 -34.63
N GLU A 14 -25.48 7.15 -35.75
CA GLU A 14 -25.40 6.71 -37.17
C GLU A 14 -24.02 7.18 -37.72
N PHE A 15 -23.39 6.48 -38.68
CA PHE A 15 -22.78 7.02 -39.94
C PHE A 15 -22.02 5.95 -40.75
N VAL A 16 -22.10 6.10 -42.08
CA VAL A 16 -21.75 5.20 -43.21
C VAL A 16 -20.22 5.03 -43.43
N PRO A 17 -19.73 3.89 -43.96
CA PRO A 17 -18.32 3.51 -43.91
C PRO A 17 -17.51 4.03 -45.11
N THR A 18 -16.24 4.37 -44.87
CA THR A 18 -15.22 4.42 -45.92
C THR A 18 -14.17 3.36 -45.65
N THR A 19 -14.31 2.25 -46.37
CA THR A 19 -13.34 1.15 -46.45
C THR A 19 -12.03 1.66 -47.05
N VAL A 20 -10.92 1.50 -46.35
CA VAL A 20 -9.58 1.56 -46.96
C VAL A 20 -8.96 0.18 -46.83
N GLN A 21 -8.87 -0.53 -47.96
CA GLN A 21 -8.04 -1.73 -48.10
C GLN A 21 -6.58 -1.38 -47.82
N LEU A 22 -5.93 -2.13 -46.93
CA LEU A 22 -4.47 -2.17 -46.87
C LEU A 22 -3.96 -3.61 -46.73
N THR A 23 -2.94 -3.87 -47.55
CA THR A 23 -2.21 -5.09 -47.88
C THR A 23 -1.48 -5.76 -46.70
N PRO A 24 -1.00 -7.02 -46.86
CA PRO A 24 -0.54 -7.85 -45.75
C PRO A 24 0.85 -7.42 -45.27
N ARG A 25 0.89 -6.51 -44.29
CA ARG A 25 1.96 -6.25 -43.30
C ARG A 25 1.65 -4.92 -42.58
N VAL A 26 0.92 -4.95 -41.47
CA VAL A 26 0.57 -3.75 -40.67
C VAL A 26 0.59 -4.17 -39.19
N ARG A 27 1.54 -3.71 -38.35
CA ARG A 27 1.72 -2.39 -37.70
C ARG A 27 0.66 -2.14 -36.62
N GLY A 28 1.11 -1.83 -35.40
CA GLY A 28 0.23 -1.52 -34.28
C GLY A 28 -0.67 -0.32 -34.59
N VAL A 29 -1.98 -0.50 -34.39
CA VAL A 29 -3.01 0.54 -34.56
C VAL A 29 -3.23 1.23 -33.22
N TYR A 30 -3.50 2.54 -33.25
CA TYR A 30 -3.66 3.40 -32.07
C TYR A 30 -5.08 3.97 -32.02
N PHE A 31 -5.71 3.97 -30.84
CA PHE A 31 -7.01 4.59 -30.61
C PHE A 31 -6.91 5.57 -29.45
N THR A 32 -7.44 6.78 -29.64
CA THR A 32 -7.34 7.91 -28.69
C THR A 32 -8.55 8.04 -27.75
N HIS A 33 -9.61 7.27 -27.97
CA HIS A 33 -10.86 7.37 -27.20
C HIS A 33 -11.56 6.00 -27.08
N CYS A 34 -12.08 5.66 -25.90
CA CYS A 34 -12.89 4.44 -25.69
C CYS A 34 -14.15 4.39 -26.58
N SER A 35 -14.68 5.53 -27.05
CA SER A 35 -15.80 5.58 -27.99
C SER A 35 -15.47 5.05 -29.39
N GLN A 36 -14.19 4.77 -29.69
CA GLN A 36 -13.77 4.12 -30.94
C GLN A 36 -13.74 2.59 -30.83
N PHE A 37 -13.88 2.03 -29.61
CA PHE A 37 -13.87 0.59 -29.35
C PHE A 37 -15.27 -0.03 -29.30
N SER A 38 -16.31 0.79 -29.08
CA SER A 38 -17.72 0.36 -28.99
C SER A 38 -18.33 -0.16 -30.30
N ALA A 39 -17.58 -0.14 -31.40
CA ALA A 39 -18.01 -0.67 -32.69
C ALA A 39 -17.80 -2.19 -32.86
N CYS A 40 -17.10 -2.87 -31.95
CA CYS A 40 -16.98 -4.34 -31.97
C CYS A 40 -18.08 -4.96 -31.09
N GLN A 41 -19.23 -5.23 -31.70
CA GLN A 41 -20.32 -5.97 -31.08
C GLN A 41 -19.92 -7.44 -30.85
N THR A 42 -20.42 -7.98 -29.73
CA THR A 42 -20.34 -9.37 -29.22
C THR A 42 -19.14 -9.70 -28.30
N VAL A 43 -19.46 -9.84 -27.01
CA VAL A 43 -18.61 -10.47 -25.99
C VAL A 43 -19.08 -11.92 -25.82
N PRO A 44 -18.23 -12.94 -26.02
CA PRO A 44 -18.56 -14.30 -25.59
C PRO A 44 -17.89 -14.65 -24.25
N THR A 45 -18.63 -15.45 -23.47
CA THR A 45 -18.32 -16.17 -22.23
C THR A 45 -16.90 -16.80 -22.23
N PRO A 46 -16.21 -16.91 -21.07
CA PRO A 46 -14.79 -17.30 -21.03
C PRO A 46 -14.58 -18.75 -21.47
N PHE A 47 -14.07 -18.93 -22.70
CA PHE A 47 -13.54 -20.20 -23.18
C PHE A 47 -12.13 -20.41 -22.60
N ARG A 48 -11.97 -21.43 -21.75
CA ARG A 48 -10.67 -22.00 -21.40
C ARG A 48 -10.16 -22.82 -22.58
N GLN A 49 -9.27 -22.25 -23.40
CA GLN A 49 -8.43 -23.05 -24.30
C GLN A 49 -6.96 -22.68 -24.13
N LYS A 50 -6.13 -23.71 -23.96
CA LYS A 50 -4.67 -23.64 -24.02
C LYS A 50 -4.29 -23.32 -25.46
N ILE A 51 -3.89 -22.08 -25.68
CA ILE A 51 -3.42 -21.59 -26.97
C ILE A 51 -1.90 -21.52 -26.91
N GLN A 52 -1.21 -22.26 -27.76
CA GLN A 52 0.25 -22.36 -27.83
C GLN A 52 0.71 -21.72 -29.15
N TYR A 53 1.54 -20.66 -29.11
CA TYR A 53 1.97 -19.94 -30.33
C TYR A 53 3.46 -19.58 -30.38
N SER A 54 3.92 -19.47 -31.62
CA SER A 54 5.29 -19.33 -32.11
C SER A 54 5.60 -17.92 -32.65
N GLU A 55 6.88 -17.54 -32.57
CA GLU A 55 7.55 -16.34 -33.13
C GLU A 55 7.43 -15.01 -32.34
N ASN A 56 8.58 -14.48 -31.91
CA ASN A 56 8.77 -13.52 -30.81
C ASN A 56 8.54 -12.03 -31.15
N ASN A 57 7.49 -11.69 -31.90
CA ASN A 57 6.93 -10.34 -32.01
C ASN A 57 5.47 -10.52 -32.39
N PHE A 58 4.53 -10.16 -31.50
CA PHE A 58 3.11 -10.28 -31.81
C PHE A 58 2.52 -8.93 -32.24
N ALA A 59 1.62 -8.97 -33.22
CA ALA A 59 0.85 -7.80 -33.59
C ALA A 59 -0.10 -7.44 -32.44
N ALA A 60 0.05 -6.21 -31.94
CA ALA A 60 -0.73 -5.72 -30.81
C ALA A 60 -1.22 -4.29 -31.05
N ILE A 61 -2.33 -3.97 -30.42
CA ILE A 61 -2.84 -2.61 -30.28
C ILE A 61 -2.42 -2.11 -28.91
N LEU A 62 -1.82 -0.92 -28.88
CA LEU A 62 -1.58 -0.20 -27.64
C LEU A 62 -2.77 0.73 -27.38
N VAL A 63 -3.48 0.50 -26.29
CA VAL A 63 -4.60 1.35 -25.87
C VAL A 63 -4.19 2.13 -24.64
N ALA A 64 -4.20 3.46 -24.75
CA ALA A 64 -4.01 4.37 -23.64
C ALA A 64 -5.39 4.82 -23.16
N THR A 65 -5.77 4.46 -21.93
CA THR A 65 -6.99 4.97 -21.27
C THR A 65 -6.63 6.18 -20.41
N ASN A 66 -7.59 6.74 -19.67
CA ASN A 66 -7.33 7.81 -18.69
C ASN A 66 -6.54 7.32 -17.45
N TYR A 67 -6.44 6.01 -17.19
CA TYR A 67 -5.80 5.50 -15.95
C TYR A 67 -4.81 4.33 -16.13
N ARG A 68 -4.83 3.64 -17.27
CA ARG A 68 -3.93 2.52 -17.59
C ARG A 68 -3.54 2.44 -19.07
N VAL A 69 -2.45 1.75 -19.32
CA VAL A 69 -2.03 1.26 -20.65
C VAL A 69 -2.43 -0.20 -20.78
N LEU A 70 -3.06 -0.55 -21.91
CA LEU A 70 -3.38 -1.92 -22.29
C LEU A 70 -2.61 -2.30 -23.54
N ILE A 71 -2.05 -3.51 -23.57
CA ILE A 71 -1.59 -4.16 -24.79
C ILE A 71 -2.60 -5.24 -25.14
N MET A 72 -3.24 -5.06 -26.28
CA MET A 72 -4.27 -5.93 -26.81
C MET A 72 -3.66 -6.77 -27.93
N GLN A 73 -3.48 -8.07 -27.72
CA GLN A 73 -2.98 -8.99 -28.75
C GLN A 73 -4.09 -9.30 -29.75
N LYS A 74 -3.76 -9.25 -31.05
CA LYS A 74 -4.67 -9.71 -32.10
C LYS A 74 -4.74 -11.25 -32.07
N VAL A 75 -5.94 -11.79 -31.90
CA VAL A 75 -6.22 -13.24 -31.95
C VAL A 75 -6.86 -13.62 -33.28
N SER A 76 -7.71 -12.76 -33.83
CA SER A 76 -8.26 -12.89 -35.19
C SER A 76 -8.46 -11.49 -35.81
N ASP A 77 -8.95 -11.43 -37.06
CA ASP A 77 -9.21 -10.14 -37.74
C ASP A 77 -10.20 -9.23 -37.02
N SER A 78 -11.07 -9.79 -36.17
CA SER A 78 -12.09 -9.05 -35.42
C SER A 78 -11.97 -9.18 -33.91
N PHE A 79 -10.98 -9.93 -33.39
CA PHE A 79 -10.89 -10.24 -31.97
C PHE A 79 -9.51 -9.94 -31.40
N PHE A 80 -9.50 -9.15 -30.32
CA PHE A 80 -8.32 -8.80 -29.56
C PHE A 80 -8.51 -9.14 -28.09
N VAL A 81 -7.45 -9.61 -27.44
CA VAL A 81 -7.46 -9.93 -26.01
C VAL A 81 -6.44 -9.08 -25.25
N PRO A 82 -6.77 -8.53 -24.07
CA PRO A 82 -5.80 -7.84 -23.24
C PRO A 82 -4.78 -8.83 -22.71
N VAL A 83 -3.51 -8.63 -23.05
CA VAL A 83 -2.39 -9.46 -22.57
C VAL A 83 -1.54 -8.76 -21.52
N ILE A 84 -1.49 -7.42 -21.55
CA ILE A 84 -0.83 -6.61 -20.52
C ILE A 84 -1.77 -5.47 -20.13
N SER A 85 -1.95 -5.25 -18.83
CA SER A 85 -2.76 -4.17 -18.28
C SER A 85 -2.03 -3.47 -17.14
N VAL A 86 -1.52 -2.27 -17.41
CA VAL A 86 -0.64 -1.52 -16.51
C VAL A 86 -1.23 -0.17 -16.14
N PRO A 87 -1.65 0.02 -14.87
CA PRO A 87 -2.03 1.34 -14.38
C PRO A 87 -0.86 2.32 -14.48
N TYR A 88 -1.14 3.57 -14.83
CA TYR A 88 -0.09 4.59 -14.95
C TYR A 88 0.67 4.81 -13.64
N GLY A 89 0.02 4.63 -12.48
CA GLY A 89 0.67 4.77 -11.18
C GLY A 89 1.75 3.71 -10.90
N LEU A 90 1.79 2.62 -11.68
CA LEU A 90 2.80 1.58 -11.60
C LEU A 90 3.99 1.83 -12.55
N ILE A 91 3.83 2.72 -13.52
CA ILE A 91 4.89 3.04 -14.49
C ILE A 91 5.85 4.01 -13.83
N GLN A 92 7.11 3.61 -13.70
CA GLN A 92 8.17 4.45 -13.17
C GLN A 92 8.64 5.45 -14.22
N ASN A 93 8.98 4.96 -15.41
CA ASN A 93 9.51 5.77 -16.50
C ASN A 93 9.03 5.27 -17.87
N VAL A 94 9.00 6.18 -18.84
CA VAL A 94 8.73 5.89 -20.24
C VAL A 94 9.82 6.52 -21.09
N ASP A 95 10.46 5.73 -21.93
CA ASP A 95 11.60 6.12 -22.75
C ASP A 95 11.34 5.89 -24.24
N LYS A 96 11.87 6.78 -25.09
CA LYS A 96 11.92 6.53 -26.54
C LYS A 96 13.13 5.66 -26.84
N ILE A 97 12.92 4.55 -27.53
CA ILE A 97 14.00 3.67 -27.99
C ILE A 97 14.17 3.78 -29.50
N GLY A 98 15.43 3.84 -29.96
CA GLY A 98 15.79 4.04 -31.37
C GLY A 98 15.77 5.49 -31.84
N GLY A 99 16.49 5.77 -32.92
CA GLY A 99 16.66 7.12 -33.48
C GLY A 99 16.68 7.13 -35.00
N GLN A 100 16.91 8.30 -35.60
CA GLN A 100 16.96 8.45 -37.06
C GLN A 100 18.04 7.55 -37.69
N LYS A 101 19.16 7.32 -36.99
CA LYS A 101 20.31 6.52 -37.42
C LYS A 101 20.24 5.02 -37.05
N SER A 102 19.19 4.57 -36.37
CA SER A 102 19.05 3.16 -36.00
C SER A 102 18.67 2.33 -37.24
N SER A 103 19.48 1.33 -37.60
CA SER A 103 19.17 0.37 -38.66
C SER A 103 18.28 -0.76 -38.13
N GLY A 104 17.13 -0.98 -38.81
CA GLY A 104 16.13 -2.00 -38.49
C GLY A 104 14.92 -1.48 -37.68
N ASP A 105 13.70 -1.89 -38.07
CA ASP A 105 12.44 -1.57 -37.39
C ASP A 105 12.38 -2.15 -35.95
N ASP A 106 13.17 -3.19 -35.67
CA ASP A 106 13.23 -3.88 -34.37
C ASP A 106 13.84 -3.05 -33.22
N LYS A 107 14.17 -1.78 -33.47
CA LYS A 107 14.85 -0.89 -32.51
C LYS A 107 14.14 0.44 -32.30
N TYR A 108 13.03 0.71 -32.98
CA TYR A 108 12.30 1.97 -32.89
C TYR A 108 10.98 1.78 -32.14
N GLY A 109 10.76 2.50 -31.04
CA GLY A 109 9.57 2.29 -30.21
C GLY A 109 9.55 3.07 -28.90
N ILE A 110 8.74 2.59 -27.96
CA ILE A 110 8.62 3.11 -26.59
C ILE A 110 8.91 1.98 -25.60
N ARG A 111 9.74 2.25 -24.60
CA ARG A 111 9.98 1.37 -23.45
C ARG A 111 9.24 1.89 -22.23
N PHE A 112 8.63 0.99 -21.50
CA PHE A 112 7.96 1.22 -20.24
C PHE A 112 8.72 0.49 -19.14
N SER A 113 9.23 1.25 -18.18
CA SER A 113 9.88 0.73 -16.97
C SER A 113 8.89 0.85 -15.82
N LEU A 114 8.63 -0.25 -15.14
CA LEU A 114 7.70 -0.28 -14.02
C LEU A 114 8.42 0.00 -12.71
N LYS A 115 7.66 0.26 -11.64
CA LYS A 115 8.20 0.34 -10.27
C LYS A 115 8.67 -1.02 -9.73
N SER A 116 8.27 -2.10 -10.40
CA SER A 116 8.81 -3.45 -10.23
C SER A 116 10.05 -3.66 -11.11
N PRO A 117 10.78 -4.78 -10.99
CA PRO A 117 11.88 -5.11 -11.90
C PRO A 117 11.45 -5.27 -13.37
N LEU A 118 10.15 -5.40 -13.65
CA LEU A 118 9.63 -5.65 -14.98
C LEU A 118 9.72 -4.41 -15.89
N GLN A 119 9.99 -4.66 -17.16
CA GLN A 119 9.95 -3.67 -18.24
C GLN A 119 9.32 -4.29 -19.48
N PHE A 120 8.63 -3.49 -20.29
CA PHE A 120 8.12 -3.92 -21.59
C PHE A 120 8.36 -2.86 -22.66
N GLN A 121 8.42 -3.30 -23.91
CA GLN A 121 8.73 -2.44 -25.06
C GLN A 121 7.66 -2.62 -26.13
N VAL A 122 7.22 -1.50 -26.69
CA VAL A 122 6.30 -1.46 -27.83
C VAL A 122 7.08 -0.91 -29.01
N LEU A 123 7.37 -1.79 -29.96
CA LEU A 123 8.03 -1.42 -31.21
C LEU A 123 6.99 -0.78 -32.15
N LEU A 124 7.42 0.27 -32.86
CA LEU A 124 6.56 1.10 -33.68
C LEU A 124 7.17 1.25 -35.07
N ASP A 125 6.31 1.34 -36.09
CA ASP A 125 6.76 1.71 -37.42
C ASP A 125 7.25 3.15 -37.45
N LYS A 126 8.50 3.32 -37.87
CA LYS A 126 9.14 4.64 -38.00
C LYS A 126 8.41 5.52 -39.01
N ASN A 127 7.85 4.94 -40.06
CA ASN A 127 7.16 5.67 -41.13
C ASN A 127 5.78 6.18 -40.72
N ALA A 128 5.16 5.57 -39.70
CA ALA A 128 3.86 6.00 -39.19
C ALA A 128 3.93 7.34 -38.42
N GLY A 129 5.11 7.79 -37.97
CA GLY A 129 5.28 9.08 -37.28
C GLY A 129 4.63 9.19 -35.89
N VAL A 130 3.98 8.14 -35.38
CA VAL A 130 3.13 8.18 -34.16
C VAL A 130 3.89 8.22 -32.83
N ARG A 131 5.16 7.81 -32.79
CA ARG A 131 5.92 7.62 -31.54
C ARG A 131 6.00 8.87 -30.67
N LYS A 132 6.23 10.04 -31.27
CA LYS A 132 6.39 11.30 -30.51
C LYS A 132 5.07 11.69 -29.83
N GLN A 133 3.96 11.60 -30.57
CA GLN A 133 2.64 11.91 -30.06
C GLN A 133 2.23 10.96 -28.94
N LEU A 134 2.36 9.65 -29.17
CA LEU A 134 2.03 8.62 -28.18
C LEU A 134 2.83 8.80 -26.89
N PHE A 135 4.15 9.01 -27.01
CA PHE A 135 5.02 9.27 -25.86
C PHE A 135 4.55 10.49 -25.06
N ASN A 136 4.27 11.62 -25.73
CA ASN A 136 3.85 12.84 -25.06
C ASN A 136 2.48 12.68 -24.37
N GLN A 137 1.56 11.94 -24.99
CA GLN A 137 0.24 11.65 -24.42
C GLN A 137 0.35 10.77 -23.16
N ILE A 138 1.12 9.68 -23.24
CA ILE A 138 1.37 8.80 -22.09
C ILE A 138 2.06 9.56 -20.96
N GLN A 139 3.08 10.36 -21.26
CA GLN A 139 3.74 11.18 -20.25
C GLN A 139 2.78 12.17 -19.57
N THR A 140 1.80 12.69 -20.30
CA THR A 140 0.77 13.56 -19.73
C THR A 140 -0.15 12.78 -18.79
N LEU A 141 -0.62 11.59 -19.18
CA LEU A 141 -1.53 10.75 -18.40
C LEU A 141 -0.87 10.09 -17.17
N MET A 142 0.46 9.93 -17.22
CA MET A 142 1.27 9.47 -16.10
C MET A 142 1.48 10.52 -15.02
N LYS A 143 1.28 11.81 -15.32
CA LYS A 143 1.47 12.85 -14.31
C LYS A 143 0.60 12.53 -13.09
N PRO A 144 1.10 12.80 -11.87
CA PRO A 144 0.26 12.78 -10.69
C PRO A 144 -0.97 13.65 -10.94
N ILE A 145 -2.10 13.31 -10.33
CA ILE A 145 -3.33 14.08 -10.51
C ILE A 145 -3.33 15.29 -9.56
N SER A 146 -3.82 16.44 -10.04
CA SER A 146 -3.94 17.66 -9.22
C SER A 146 -5.21 17.69 -8.38
N SER A 147 -6.23 16.94 -8.81
CA SER A 147 -7.54 16.85 -8.19
C SER A 147 -8.01 15.40 -8.22
N PHE A 148 -8.90 15.04 -7.28
CA PHE A 148 -9.56 13.75 -7.32
C PHE A 148 -10.45 13.66 -8.55
N ASP A 149 -10.00 12.93 -9.58
CA ASP A 149 -10.71 12.82 -10.84
C ASP A 149 -11.74 11.69 -10.76
N THR A 150 -13.01 12.07 -10.57
CA THR A 150 -14.13 11.13 -10.47
C THR A 150 -14.39 10.37 -11.78
N SER A 151 -13.87 10.85 -12.92
CA SER A 151 -13.98 10.13 -14.20
C SER A 151 -13.07 8.88 -14.27
N ILE A 152 -12.06 8.80 -13.39
CA ILE A 152 -11.21 7.62 -13.24
C ILE A 152 -11.87 6.60 -12.30
N THR A 153 -12.67 7.07 -11.34
CA THR A 153 -13.27 6.25 -10.27
C THR A 153 -14.70 5.78 -10.58
N SER A 154 -15.39 6.42 -11.54
CA SER A 154 -16.80 6.16 -11.91
C SER A 154 -17.07 4.85 -12.67
N ILE A 155 -16.04 4.08 -13.02
CA ILE A 155 -16.22 2.86 -13.84
C ILE A 155 -16.83 1.68 -13.04
N LEU A 156 -16.92 1.78 -11.72
CA LEU A 156 -17.41 0.71 -10.84
C LEU A 156 -18.65 1.13 -10.03
N HIS A 157 -19.69 1.66 -10.67
CA HIS A 157 -20.96 1.95 -10.00
C HIS A 157 -21.73 0.65 -9.69
N SER A 158 -21.40 0.01 -8.56
CA SER A 158 -22.43 -0.54 -7.69
C SER A 158 -22.72 0.53 -6.64
N PRO A 159 -23.98 0.69 -6.16
CA PRO A 159 -24.24 1.60 -5.06
C PRO A 159 -23.33 1.22 -3.88
N PRO A 160 -22.74 2.19 -3.16
CA PRO A 160 -21.92 1.89 -2.00
C PRO A 160 -22.74 1.01 -1.07
N VAL A 161 -22.23 -0.20 -0.79
CA VAL A 161 -22.77 -1.00 0.31
C VAL A 161 -22.43 -0.19 1.56
N ASN A 162 -23.46 0.22 2.30
CA ASN A 162 -23.40 1.24 3.36
C ASN A 162 -22.53 0.86 4.59
N ASP A 163 -21.68 -0.15 4.51
CA ASP A 163 -20.84 -0.60 5.61
C ASP A 163 -19.37 -0.35 5.27
N LEU A 164 -18.87 0.85 5.63
CA LEU A 164 -17.42 1.03 5.78
C LEU A 164 -16.90 -0.08 6.69
N VAL A 165 -15.94 -0.87 6.19
CA VAL A 165 -15.38 -1.99 6.97
C VAL A 165 -14.77 -1.51 8.29
N TYR A 166 -14.21 -0.29 8.32
CA TYR A 166 -13.65 0.33 9.52
C TYR A 166 -14.56 1.43 10.07
N ASN A 167 -15.15 1.17 11.24
CA ASN A 167 -15.76 2.17 12.10
C ASN A 167 -14.87 2.38 13.34
N PRO A 168 -14.27 3.57 13.55
CA PRO A 168 -13.37 3.81 14.67
C PRO A 168 -14.06 3.66 16.03
N ILE A 169 -15.35 4.02 16.13
CA ILE A 169 -16.11 3.91 17.39
C ILE A 169 -16.29 2.43 17.74
N GLU A 170 -16.72 1.61 16.79
CA GLU A 170 -16.89 0.16 17.00
C GLU A 170 -15.56 -0.54 17.30
N GLU A 171 -14.48 -0.17 16.62
CA GLU A 171 -13.17 -0.78 16.84
C GLU A 171 -12.61 -0.46 18.23
N TYR A 172 -12.77 0.78 18.71
CA TYR A 172 -12.40 1.12 20.08
C TYR A 172 -13.33 0.47 21.12
N ALA A 173 -14.62 0.34 20.82
CA ALA A 173 -15.57 -0.38 21.69
C ALA A 173 -15.21 -1.87 21.80
N ARG A 174 -14.77 -2.52 20.72
CA ARG A 174 -14.25 -3.91 20.72
C ARG A 174 -13.06 -4.08 21.68
N MET A 175 -12.22 -3.05 21.78
CA MET A 175 -11.09 -3.00 22.73
C MET A 175 -11.50 -2.64 24.16
N GLY A 176 -12.80 -2.42 24.44
CA GLY A 176 -13.31 -2.02 25.75
C GLY A 176 -12.98 -0.57 26.12
N VAL A 177 -12.72 0.31 25.15
CA VAL A 177 -12.56 1.76 25.40
C VAL A 177 -13.94 2.38 25.64
N ASN A 178 -14.02 3.39 26.52
CA ASN A 178 -15.26 4.13 26.69
C ASN A 178 -15.52 5.04 25.48
N THR A 179 -16.50 4.66 24.67
CA THR A 179 -16.89 5.34 23.44
C THR A 179 -18.16 6.19 23.59
N ASN A 180 -18.63 6.44 24.81
CA ASN A 180 -19.75 7.34 25.06
C ASN A 180 -19.29 8.79 24.81
N ILE A 181 -19.45 9.24 23.58
CA ILE A 181 -19.10 10.59 23.14
C ILE A 181 -20.36 11.35 22.70
N GLU A 182 -20.49 12.59 23.18
CA GLU A 182 -21.46 13.52 22.60
C GLU A 182 -20.85 14.11 21.31
N LEU A 183 -21.36 13.68 20.16
CA LEU A 183 -20.93 14.23 18.88
C LEU A 183 -21.47 15.67 18.75
N PRO A 184 -20.61 16.69 18.59
CA PRO A 184 -21.10 18.04 18.30
C PRO A 184 -21.84 18.02 16.96
N LYS A 185 -22.98 18.74 16.88
CA LYS A 185 -23.66 19.00 15.59
C LYS A 185 -22.62 19.59 14.63
N LEU A 186 -22.33 18.87 13.56
CA LEU A 186 -21.24 19.14 12.61
C LEU A 186 -21.12 20.64 12.27
N GLN A 187 -20.07 21.29 12.77
CA GLN A 187 -19.61 22.60 12.35
C GLN A 187 -18.24 22.44 11.70
N PHE A 188 -18.21 22.21 10.39
CA PHE A 188 -16.98 22.35 9.63
C PHE A 188 -16.51 23.81 9.69
N SER A 189 -15.20 24.03 9.85
CA SER A 189 -14.63 25.38 9.70
C SER A 189 -14.68 25.79 8.22
N VAL A 190 -15.72 26.54 7.88
CA VAL A 190 -16.00 27.07 6.53
C VAL A 190 -14.78 27.77 5.90
N LYS A 191 -13.91 28.37 6.73
CA LYS A 191 -12.70 29.09 6.27
C LYS A 191 -11.68 28.21 5.53
N ARG A 192 -11.58 26.91 5.83
CA ARG A 192 -10.62 25.99 5.18
C ARG A 192 -11.17 25.45 3.86
N LEU A 193 -12.47 25.13 3.82
CA LEU A 193 -13.17 24.73 2.59
C LEU A 193 -13.18 25.86 1.55
N GLN A 194 -13.40 27.10 1.97
CA GLN A 194 -13.32 28.29 1.10
C GLN A 194 -11.92 28.54 0.52
N LYS A 195 -10.86 28.10 1.19
CA LYS A 195 -9.48 28.26 0.74
C LYS A 195 -9.08 27.22 -0.33
N LEU A 196 -9.69 26.04 -0.28
CA LEU A 196 -9.44 24.95 -1.23
C LEU A 196 -10.40 24.97 -2.42
N PHE A 197 -11.63 25.47 -2.21
CA PHE A 197 -12.66 25.56 -3.25
C PHE A 197 -13.37 26.93 -3.15
N PRO A 198 -12.92 27.94 -3.90
CA PRO A 198 -13.48 29.30 -3.86
C PRO A 198 -14.97 29.39 -4.24
N ASN A 199 -15.51 28.34 -4.88
CA ASN A 199 -16.86 28.30 -5.45
C ASN A 199 -17.84 27.40 -4.67
N LEU A 200 -17.48 26.89 -3.48
CA LEU A 200 -18.40 26.08 -2.66
C LEU A 200 -19.60 26.92 -2.22
N SER A 201 -20.81 26.51 -2.62
CA SER A 201 -22.06 27.14 -2.19
C SER A 201 -22.36 26.76 -0.73
N GLN A 202 -23.01 27.65 0.04
CA GLN A 202 -23.37 27.39 1.45
C GLN A 202 -24.34 26.22 1.66
N ASN A 203 -24.94 25.70 0.57
CA ASN A 203 -26.05 24.75 0.62
C ASN A 203 -25.63 23.28 0.48
N ASP A 204 -24.38 22.98 0.12
CA ASP A 204 -23.88 21.60 -0.07
C ASP A 204 -23.42 20.97 1.25
N ARG A 205 -24.27 21.05 2.29
CA ARG A 205 -24.04 20.40 3.58
C ARG A 205 -24.39 18.92 3.46
N LEU A 206 -23.37 18.05 3.54
CA LEU A 206 -23.57 16.65 3.88
C LEU A 206 -24.28 16.59 5.24
N THR A 207 -25.51 16.08 5.26
CA THR A 207 -26.23 15.78 6.49
C THR A 207 -25.66 14.47 7.06
N PRO A 208 -25.04 14.49 8.25
CA PRO A 208 -24.69 13.26 8.94
C PRO A 208 -25.97 12.58 9.47
N GLU A 209 -26.18 11.31 9.14
CA GLU A 209 -27.08 10.48 9.94
C GLU A 209 -26.46 10.30 11.34
N VAL A 210 -27.24 10.66 12.36
CA VAL A 210 -26.88 10.49 13.76
C VAL A 210 -27.15 9.04 14.14
N ILE A 211 -26.12 8.20 14.17
CA ILE A 211 -26.20 6.90 14.84
C ILE A 211 -26.11 7.21 16.35
N GLN A 212 -27.24 7.08 17.06
CA GLN A 212 -27.24 7.19 18.51
C GLN A 212 -26.59 5.93 19.12
N PRO A 213 -25.63 6.08 20.05
CA PRO A 213 -25.10 4.92 20.79
C PRO A 213 -26.20 4.31 21.67
N ASN A 214 -26.29 2.98 21.66
CA ASN A 214 -27.21 2.22 22.49
C ASN A 214 -26.74 2.29 23.96
N PRO A 215 -27.55 2.81 24.92
CA PRO A 215 -27.10 3.16 26.27
C PRO A 215 -26.93 1.97 27.25
N SER A 216 -26.66 0.76 26.76
CA SER A 216 -26.75 -0.48 27.55
C SER A 216 -25.46 -1.29 27.60
N ASN A 217 -24.33 -0.66 27.93
CA ASN A 217 -23.16 -1.39 28.43
C ASN A 217 -22.30 -0.51 29.38
N ASN A 218 -22.79 -0.31 30.60
CA ASN A 218 -22.05 0.36 31.69
C ASN A 218 -20.94 -0.51 32.33
N ASN A 219 -20.46 -1.55 31.64
CA ASN A 219 -19.35 -2.40 32.09
C ASN A 219 -18.08 -2.15 31.26
N VAL A 220 -17.68 -0.88 31.09
CA VAL A 220 -16.46 -0.53 30.33
C VAL A 220 -15.28 -0.52 31.29
N ASN A 221 -14.52 -1.60 31.29
CA ASN A 221 -13.51 -1.91 32.30
C ASN A 221 -12.08 -1.43 31.92
N ASN A 222 -11.93 -0.36 31.13
CA ASN A 222 -10.63 0.20 30.74
C ASN A 222 -10.55 1.72 30.97
N ASN A 223 -9.39 2.21 31.43
CA ASN A 223 -9.12 3.62 31.80
C ASN A 223 -9.00 4.61 30.61
N PHE A 224 -9.56 4.25 29.45
CA PHE A 224 -9.41 5.02 28.22
C PHE A 224 -10.75 5.58 27.73
N LYS A 225 -10.72 6.80 27.22
CA LYS A 225 -11.88 7.51 26.67
C LYS A 225 -11.62 7.92 25.22
N LEU A 226 -12.65 7.80 24.39
CA LEU A 226 -12.63 8.23 23.01
C LEU A 226 -12.82 9.76 22.92
N VAL A 227 -12.04 10.42 22.08
CA VAL A 227 -12.07 11.86 21.83
C VAL A 227 -12.26 12.12 20.35
N HIS A 228 -13.27 12.93 20.02
CA HIS A 228 -13.47 13.48 18.69
C HIS A 228 -12.66 14.77 18.54
N GLN A 229 -11.51 14.71 17.88
CA GLN A 229 -10.55 15.82 17.81
C GLN A 229 -10.75 16.73 16.60
N ASN A 230 -11.62 16.34 15.65
CA ASN A 230 -11.96 17.09 14.43
C ASN A 230 -10.75 17.68 13.68
N PHE A 231 -9.63 16.95 13.64
CA PHE A 231 -8.35 17.36 13.04
C PHE A 231 -7.69 18.61 13.67
N GLY A 232 -8.23 19.14 14.77
CA GLY A 232 -7.71 20.33 15.45
C GLY A 232 -6.51 20.07 16.36
N LEU A 233 -6.40 18.88 16.95
CA LEU A 233 -5.23 18.49 17.73
C LEU A 233 -4.08 18.07 16.80
N CYS A 234 -4.40 17.24 15.80
CA CYS A 234 -3.44 16.79 14.81
C CYS A 234 -4.14 16.47 13.48
N GLU A 235 -3.77 17.18 12.42
CA GLU A 235 -4.38 17.02 11.09
C GLU A 235 -4.05 15.69 10.42
N SER A 236 -2.91 15.09 10.80
CA SER A 236 -2.42 13.82 10.24
C SER A 236 -2.86 12.59 11.05
N TYR A 237 -3.65 12.79 12.11
CA TYR A 237 -4.30 11.74 12.90
C TYR A 237 -5.76 11.59 12.51
N PRO A 238 -6.39 10.44 12.85
CA PRO A 238 -7.81 10.23 12.62
C PRO A 238 -8.67 11.21 13.41
N GLN A 239 -9.93 11.34 12.99
CA GLN A 239 -10.91 12.20 13.66
C GLN A 239 -11.23 11.73 15.09
N PHE A 240 -11.10 10.43 15.35
CA PHE A 240 -11.35 9.80 16.64
C PHE A 240 -10.05 9.22 17.21
N LEU A 241 -9.72 9.58 18.45
CA LEU A 241 -8.51 9.17 19.15
C LEU A 241 -8.85 8.74 20.57
N ALA A 242 -8.24 7.66 21.07
CA ALA A 242 -8.42 7.23 22.44
C ALA A 242 -7.23 7.64 23.33
N PHE A 243 -7.55 8.14 24.53
CA PHE A 243 -6.57 8.62 25.51
C PHE A 243 -6.89 8.10 26.92
N PRO A 244 -5.89 7.99 27.80
CA PRO A 244 -6.13 7.92 29.25
C PRO A 244 -6.93 9.13 29.74
N ASP A 245 -7.53 9.03 30.92
CA ASP A 245 -8.26 10.15 31.53
C ASP A 245 -7.29 11.27 31.98
N VAL A 246 -7.07 12.24 31.09
CA VAL A 246 -6.23 13.42 31.33
C VAL A 246 -6.93 14.71 30.90
N PRO A 247 -6.56 15.87 31.45
CA PRO A 247 -7.12 17.16 31.04
C PRO A 247 -6.91 17.46 29.55
N ALA A 248 -7.90 18.07 28.90
CA ALA A 248 -7.79 18.45 27.49
C ALA A 248 -6.61 19.43 27.20
N ALA A 249 -6.27 20.28 28.18
CA ALA A 249 -5.11 21.16 28.10
C ALA A 249 -3.78 20.37 27.99
N ASP A 250 -3.68 19.22 28.67
CA ASP A 250 -2.49 18.38 28.59
C ASP A 250 -2.34 17.75 27.21
N LEU A 251 -3.46 17.37 26.57
CA LEU A 251 -3.47 16.89 25.19
C LEU A 251 -2.98 17.97 24.22
N GLN A 252 -3.44 19.21 24.39
CA GLN A 252 -3.05 20.34 23.53
C GLN A 252 -1.55 20.66 23.66
N GLU A 253 -1.02 20.68 24.89
CA GLU A 253 0.40 20.98 25.14
C GLU A 253 1.31 19.81 24.72
N SER A 254 0.91 18.56 24.96
CA SER A 254 1.65 17.39 24.44
C SER A 254 1.66 17.37 22.91
N ALA A 255 0.55 17.71 22.25
CA ALA A 255 0.52 17.86 20.80
C ALA A 255 1.57 18.87 20.33
N LYS A 256 1.61 20.09 20.88
CA LYS A 256 2.63 21.10 20.49
C LYS A 256 4.07 20.62 20.72
N PHE A 257 4.29 19.84 21.78
CA PHE A 257 5.59 19.29 22.13
C PHE A 257 6.03 18.14 21.22
N ARG A 258 5.11 17.46 20.53
CA ARG A 258 5.42 16.29 19.68
C ARG A 258 5.57 16.70 18.22
N SER A 259 6.50 16.07 17.49
CA SER A 259 6.72 16.39 16.08
C SER A 259 5.42 16.19 15.27
N SER A 260 5.11 17.14 14.39
CA SER A 260 3.88 17.14 13.58
C SER A 260 2.58 17.06 14.38
N ASN A 261 2.62 17.46 15.66
CA ASN A 261 1.54 17.37 16.62
C ASN A 261 1.03 15.95 16.92
N ARG A 262 1.86 14.93 16.66
CA ARG A 262 1.48 13.52 16.80
C ARG A 262 1.81 13.03 18.21
N LEU A 263 0.95 13.43 19.16
CA LEU A 263 1.01 13.06 20.57
C LEU A 263 0.76 11.56 20.84
N PRO A 264 1.14 11.03 22.01
CA PRO A 264 0.83 9.65 22.42
C PRO A 264 -0.67 9.35 22.40
N VAL A 265 -1.05 8.31 21.66
CA VAL A 265 -2.45 7.87 21.45
C VAL A 265 -2.56 6.36 21.54
N LEU A 266 -3.67 5.87 22.09
CA LEU A 266 -3.95 4.44 22.19
C LEU A 266 -4.27 3.83 20.81
N LEU A 267 -3.69 2.66 20.53
CA LEU A 267 -3.97 1.87 19.34
C LEU A 267 -4.62 0.54 19.62
N TRP A 268 -4.23 -0.10 20.72
CA TRP A 268 -4.71 -1.42 21.08
C TRP A 268 -4.64 -1.61 22.59
N THR A 269 -5.67 -2.26 23.13
CA THR A 269 -5.71 -2.80 24.48
C THR A 269 -6.76 -3.91 24.51
N ALA A 270 -6.72 -4.73 25.56
CA ALA A 270 -7.78 -5.68 25.87
C ALA A 270 -7.99 -5.74 27.39
N GLN A 271 -9.07 -6.39 27.83
CA GLN A 271 -9.34 -6.56 29.26
C GLN A 271 -8.16 -7.27 29.94
N ASN A 272 -7.66 -6.73 31.05
CA ASN A 272 -6.52 -7.27 31.79
C ASN A 272 -5.25 -7.45 30.93
N GLN A 273 -5.03 -6.58 29.95
CA GLN A 273 -3.82 -6.57 29.12
C GLN A 273 -3.18 -5.18 29.13
N PRO A 274 -1.84 -5.09 28.99
CA PRO A 274 -1.17 -3.82 28.75
C PRO A 274 -1.53 -3.27 27.37
N CYS A 275 -1.28 -1.98 27.15
CA CYS A 275 -1.67 -1.31 25.91
C CYS A 275 -0.50 -1.05 24.94
N ILE A 276 -0.85 -0.84 23.68
CA ILE A 276 0.01 -0.31 22.63
C ILE A 276 -0.42 1.13 22.33
N ALA A 277 0.52 2.06 22.38
CA ALA A 277 0.35 3.45 21.97
C ALA A 277 1.38 3.84 20.91
N ARG A 278 1.06 4.85 20.09
CA ARG A 278 2.03 5.48 19.17
C ARG A 278 2.10 6.98 19.32
N CYS A 279 3.20 7.55 18.85
CA CYS A 279 3.40 8.99 18.70
C CYS A 279 4.49 9.28 17.65
N ALA A 280 4.80 10.57 17.46
CA ALA A 280 6.08 11.01 16.93
C ALA A 280 7.05 11.35 18.06
N GLN A 281 8.31 11.60 17.70
CA GLN A 281 9.35 11.99 18.66
C GLN A 281 9.00 13.32 19.39
N PRO A 282 9.50 13.50 20.63
CA PRO A 282 9.38 14.77 21.35
C PRO A 282 10.28 15.87 20.77
N ARG A 283 9.94 17.13 21.03
CA ARG A 283 10.72 18.33 20.65
C ARG A 283 11.60 18.85 21.80
N GLN A 284 12.48 17.98 22.29
CA GLN A 284 13.38 18.33 23.39
C GLN A 284 14.52 19.27 22.96
N GLY A 285 15.10 19.02 21.78
CA GLY A 285 16.30 19.69 21.30
C GLY A 285 17.53 19.43 22.15
N ILE A 286 18.62 20.14 21.82
CA ILE A 286 19.91 20.04 22.52
C ILE A 286 19.80 20.52 23.98
N SER A 287 18.87 21.43 24.27
CA SER A 287 18.58 21.95 25.61
C SER A 287 17.84 20.96 26.52
N ASN A 288 17.50 19.76 26.02
CA ASN A 288 16.78 18.72 26.76
C ASN A 288 15.48 19.23 27.41
N ASN A 289 14.70 20.04 26.67
CA ASN A 289 13.45 20.62 27.17
C ASN A 289 12.47 19.52 27.59
N SER A 290 11.83 19.68 28.74
CA SER A 290 10.72 18.84 29.19
C SER A 290 9.38 19.54 28.96
N ASN A 291 8.30 18.75 28.94
CA ASN A 291 6.94 19.26 28.94
C ASN A 291 6.10 18.46 29.94
N GLU A 292 5.66 19.12 31.01
CA GLU A 292 4.95 18.47 32.12
C GLU A 292 3.61 17.84 31.69
N ALA A 293 2.93 18.44 30.70
CA ALA A 293 1.70 17.87 30.13
C ALA A 293 1.98 16.57 29.35
N ASP A 294 3.03 16.53 28.53
CA ASP A 294 3.48 15.29 27.86
C ASP A 294 3.90 14.22 28.87
N VAL A 295 4.62 14.60 29.93
CA VAL A 295 5.00 13.70 31.02
C VAL A 295 3.77 13.10 31.71
N ARG A 296 2.77 13.93 32.07
CA ARG A 296 1.50 13.46 32.66
C ARG A 296 0.75 12.52 31.72
N LEU A 297 0.60 12.88 30.44
CA LEU A 297 -0.05 12.04 29.44
C LEU A 297 0.65 10.68 29.27
N VAL A 298 1.98 10.67 29.11
CA VAL A 298 2.76 9.44 28.96
C VAL A 298 2.64 8.56 30.20
N ASN A 299 2.70 9.15 31.40
CA ASN A 299 2.53 8.40 32.64
C ASN A 299 1.12 7.82 32.81
N ALA A 300 0.09 8.49 32.28
CA ALA A 300 -1.29 8.06 32.40
C ALA A 300 -1.64 6.79 31.59
N PHE A 301 -0.78 6.36 30.66
CA PHE A 301 -0.93 5.05 30.01
C PHE A 301 -0.70 3.86 30.96
N CYS A 302 -0.04 4.08 32.11
CA CYS A 302 0.14 3.05 33.12
C CYS A 302 -1.07 2.95 34.05
N THR A 303 -1.35 1.73 34.51
CA THR A 303 -2.38 1.44 35.51
C THR A 303 -1.75 0.80 36.74
N ALA A 304 -2.53 0.57 37.79
CA ALA A 304 -2.06 -0.19 38.95
C ALA A 304 -1.63 -1.62 38.57
N GLN A 305 -2.29 -2.24 37.59
CA GLN A 305 -1.98 -3.59 37.09
C GLN A 305 -0.77 -3.58 36.14
N PHE A 306 -0.63 -2.54 35.31
CA PHE A 306 0.44 -2.38 34.33
C PHE A 306 1.19 -1.07 34.59
N PRO A 307 2.03 -1.01 35.65
CA PRO A 307 2.60 0.25 36.16
C PRO A 307 3.80 0.77 35.37
N LYS A 308 4.26 0.04 34.36
CA LYS A 308 5.47 0.38 33.59
C LYS A 308 5.23 0.32 32.09
N SER A 309 5.85 1.26 31.39
CA SER A 309 5.90 1.33 29.94
C SER A 309 7.34 1.15 29.43
N ILE A 310 7.47 0.60 28.22
CA ILE A 310 8.71 0.64 27.43
C ILE A 310 8.49 1.55 26.23
N ILE A 311 9.45 2.44 25.98
CA ILE A 311 9.49 3.24 24.75
C ILE A 311 10.26 2.46 23.70
N PHE A 312 9.67 2.29 22.52
CA PHE A 312 10.30 1.71 21.35
C PHE A 312 10.52 2.81 20.31
N ASP A 313 11.75 3.32 20.22
CA ASP A 313 12.14 4.22 19.14
C ASP A 313 12.64 3.40 17.97
N ALA A 314 11.92 3.49 16.85
CA ALA A 314 12.25 2.71 15.66
C ALA A 314 13.63 3.07 15.08
N ARG A 315 14.19 4.24 15.37
CA ARG A 315 15.36 4.79 14.67
C ARG A 315 16.68 4.13 15.09
N PRO A 316 17.71 4.16 14.25
CA PRO A 316 19.10 3.97 14.68
C PRO A 316 19.58 5.19 15.48
N LEU A 317 20.52 4.94 16.39
CA LEU A 317 21.09 5.96 17.28
C LEU A 317 21.63 7.19 16.54
N ILE A 318 22.23 7.01 15.36
CA ILE A 318 22.80 8.12 14.58
C ILE A 318 21.71 9.09 14.11
N ASN A 319 20.54 8.59 13.70
CA ASN A 319 19.41 9.43 13.28
C ASN A 319 18.76 10.14 14.47
N ILE A 320 18.90 9.58 15.67
CA ILE A 320 18.43 10.21 16.90
C ILE A 320 19.28 11.44 17.21
N GLN A 321 20.61 11.30 17.16
CA GLN A 321 21.56 12.39 17.37
C GLN A 321 21.34 13.53 16.37
N VAL A 322 21.17 13.21 15.07
CA VAL A 322 20.88 14.22 14.04
C VAL A 322 19.57 14.96 14.31
N ASN A 323 18.51 14.24 14.71
CA ASN A 323 17.22 14.88 15.03
C ASN A 323 17.29 15.74 16.30
N GLN A 324 18.10 15.36 17.29
CA GLN A 324 18.33 16.16 18.50
C GLN A 324 18.94 17.53 18.17
N ILE A 325 19.91 17.55 17.25
CA ILE A 325 20.51 18.79 16.76
C ILE A 325 19.47 19.70 16.09
N GLN A 326 18.48 19.11 15.41
CA GLN A 326 17.38 19.84 14.76
C GLN A 326 16.26 20.29 15.73
N GLY A 327 16.48 20.25 17.04
CA GLY A 327 15.48 20.65 18.03
C GLY A 327 14.44 19.57 18.35
N LYS A 328 14.62 18.34 17.86
CA LYS A 328 13.78 17.19 18.19
C LYS A 328 14.48 16.32 19.24
N GLY A 329 14.10 15.06 19.47
CA GLY A 329 14.80 14.27 20.48
C GLY A 329 14.26 12.88 20.76
N VAL A 330 14.58 12.39 21.96
CA VAL A 330 14.11 11.14 22.58
C VAL A 330 13.75 11.43 24.02
N GLU A 331 12.82 10.69 24.59
CA GLU A 331 12.41 10.89 25.98
C GLU A 331 13.59 10.73 26.95
N SER A 332 13.82 11.74 27.79
CA SER A 332 14.75 11.64 28.91
C SER A 332 14.10 10.81 30.00
N ILE A 333 14.46 9.53 30.12
CA ILE A 333 13.79 8.56 31.00
C ILE A 333 13.67 9.07 32.45
N SER A 334 14.62 9.88 32.91
CA SER A 334 14.58 10.55 34.22
C SER A 334 13.30 11.37 34.47
N ASN A 335 12.70 11.92 33.42
CA ASN A 335 11.53 12.80 33.51
C ASN A 335 10.22 12.01 33.46
N TYR A 336 10.25 10.74 33.08
CA TYR A 336 9.06 9.91 32.89
C TYR A 336 9.09 8.69 33.83
N ASN A 337 8.60 8.86 35.06
CA ASN A 337 8.65 7.84 36.12
C ASN A 337 8.00 6.49 35.78
N SER A 338 7.03 6.49 34.87
CA SER A 338 6.36 5.28 34.38
C SER A 338 7.20 4.51 33.34
N ILE A 339 8.17 5.17 32.70
CA ILE A 339 9.00 4.57 31.66
C ILE A 339 10.13 3.80 32.31
N GLN A 340 10.18 2.50 32.04
CA GLN A 340 11.27 1.68 32.57
C GLN A 340 12.54 1.79 31.75
N LYS A 341 12.42 1.82 30.42
CA LYS A 341 13.54 1.95 29.49
C LYS A 341 13.06 2.39 28.11
N ALA A 342 14.00 2.93 27.33
CA ALA A 342 13.86 3.08 25.89
C ALA A 342 14.65 1.99 25.16
N VAL A 343 14.09 1.47 24.08
CA VAL A 343 14.69 0.46 23.19
C VAL A 343 14.79 1.06 21.80
N TYR A 344 16.01 1.07 21.26
CA TYR A 344 16.30 1.58 19.92
C TYR A 344 16.37 0.42 18.93
N LEU A 345 15.49 0.43 17.94
CA LEU A 345 15.29 -0.72 17.05
C LEU A 345 16.18 -0.71 15.80
N GLY A 346 16.79 0.43 15.46
CA GLY A 346 17.77 0.49 14.36
C GLY A 346 17.20 0.53 12.94
N LEU A 347 15.88 0.74 12.76
CA LEU A 347 15.24 0.77 11.45
C LEU A 347 15.62 2.04 10.69
N GLU A 348 16.28 1.85 9.56
CA GLU A 348 16.71 2.93 8.69
C GLU A 348 15.53 3.76 8.12
N ASN A 349 15.86 4.91 7.54
CA ASN A 349 14.85 5.84 7.04
C ASN A 349 14.31 5.43 5.66
N ILE A 350 13.35 6.20 5.14
CA ILE A 350 12.72 5.95 3.83
C ILE A 350 13.72 5.93 2.67
N HIS A 351 14.84 6.67 2.76
CA HIS A 351 15.84 6.74 1.69
C HIS A 351 16.68 5.48 1.62
N ALA A 352 17.07 4.92 2.77
CA ALA A 352 17.78 3.64 2.83
C ALA A 352 16.89 2.50 2.30
N VAL A 353 15.64 2.45 2.74
CA VAL A 353 14.67 1.43 2.27
C VAL A 353 14.41 1.57 0.76
N ARG A 354 14.24 2.81 0.25
CA ARG A 354 14.14 3.04 -1.20
C ARG A 354 15.39 2.53 -1.92
N GLN A 355 16.58 2.91 -1.46
CA GLN A 355 17.83 2.52 -2.11
C GLN A 355 17.97 1.00 -2.14
N ALA A 356 17.69 0.30 -1.04
CA ALA A 356 17.74 -1.16 -0.99
C ALA A 356 16.75 -1.81 -1.99
N PHE A 357 15.56 -1.25 -2.13
CA PHE A 357 14.57 -1.73 -3.11
C PHE A 357 14.98 -1.44 -4.56
N ASP A 358 15.54 -0.26 -4.82
CA ASP A 358 16.05 0.11 -6.15
C ASP A 358 17.25 -0.79 -6.54
N ASP A 359 18.17 -1.04 -5.60
CA ASP A 359 19.31 -1.96 -5.78
C ASP A 359 18.82 -3.37 -6.11
N LEU A 360 17.82 -3.87 -5.36
CA LEU A 360 17.18 -5.17 -5.61
C LEU A 360 16.53 -5.23 -6.99
N ASN A 361 15.79 -4.19 -7.38
CA ASN A 361 15.15 -4.13 -8.69
C ASN A 361 16.16 -4.13 -9.83
N GLU A 362 17.27 -3.39 -9.70
CA GLU A 362 18.33 -3.35 -10.70
C GLU A 362 19.10 -4.69 -10.78
N ALA A 363 19.39 -5.30 -9.64
CA ALA A 363 20.03 -6.61 -9.61
C ALA A 363 19.14 -7.68 -10.25
N LEU A 364 17.84 -7.70 -9.92
CA LEU A 364 16.85 -8.57 -10.55
C LEU A 364 16.80 -8.34 -12.08
N LYS A 365 16.74 -7.08 -12.55
CA LYS A 365 16.75 -6.77 -14.00
C LYS A 365 17.99 -7.35 -14.70
N LYS A 366 19.18 -7.14 -14.13
CA LYS A 366 20.44 -7.69 -14.66
C LYS A 366 20.40 -9.22 -14.68
N HIS A 367 19.96 -9.82 -13.58
CA HIS A 367 19.89 -11.26 -13.42
C HIS A 367 18.90 -11.90 -14.42
N PHE A 368 17.71 -11.33 -14.59
CA PHE A 368 16.72 -11.71 -15.61
C PHE A 368 17.30 -11.64 -17.03
N PHE A 369 18.14 -10.64 -17.31
CA PHE A 369 18.79 -10.48 -18.62
C PHE A 369 19.91 -11.51 -18.86
N VAL A 370 20.69 -11.85 -17.84
CA VAL A 370 21.77 -12.86 -17.95
C VAL A 370 21.20 -14.26 -18.18
N HIS A 371 20.15 -14.65 -17.45
CA HIS A 371 19.54 -15.98 -17.59
C HIS A 371 18.74 -16.17 -18.88
N GLN A 372 18.18 -15.12 -19.47
CA GLN A 372 17.63 -15.15 -20.85
C GLN A 372 18.64 -15.66 -21.88
N ASN A 373 19.95 -15.46 -21.66
CA ASN A 373 20.99 -15.86 -22.60
C ASN A 373 21.52 -17.29 -22.35
N ARG A 374 21.17 -17.92 -21.23
CA ARG A 374 21.61 -19.29 -20.86
C ARG A 374 20.61 -20.35 -21.32
N GLU A 375 19.33 -20.11 -21.05
CA GLU A 375 18.24 -21.01 -21.38
C GLU A 375 17.34 -20.27 -22.35
N ASN A 376 17.46 -20.58 -23.63
CA ASN A 376 16.35 -21.00 -24.49
C ASN A 376 14.88 -20.68 -24.04
N GLY A 377 14.60 -19.45 -23.60
CA GLY A 377 13.30 -19.00 -23.12
C GLY A 377 13.30 -18.74 -21.61
N TYR A 378 12.47 -17.79 -21.18
CA TYR A 378 12.31 -17.45 -19.77
C TYR A 378 11.69 -18.62 -19.00
N ASP A 379 12.45 -19.36 -18.20
CA ASP A 379 11.85 -20.15 -17.11
C ASP A 379 11.55 -19.22 -15.93
N MET A 380 10.43 -18.52 -16.02
CA MET A 380 9.92 -17.66 -14.95
C MET A 380 9.53 -18.45 -13.69
N ASN A 381 9.37 -19.78 -13.75
CA ASN A 381 9.08 -20.60 -12.57
C ASN A 381 10.36 -20.86 -11.76
N TYR A 382 11.49 -21.14 -12.42
CA TYR A 382 12.80 -21.29 -11.76
C TYR A 382 13.19 -20.06 -10.91
N ILE A 383 12.92 -18.86 -11.43
CA ILE A 383 13.28 -17.61 -10.75
C ILE A 383 12.38 -17.34 -9.53
N SER A 384 11.10 -17.71 -9.60
CA SER A 384 10.18 -17.55 -8.47
C SER A 384 10.36 -18.60 -7.38
N GLU A 385 10.81 -19.82 -7.69
CA GLU A 385 10.84 -20.92 -6.72
C GLU A 385 12.21 -21.19 -6.09
N LYS A 386 13.30 -20.66 -6.67
CA LYS A 386 14.66 -20.95 -6.19
C LYS A 386 15.48 -19.71 -5.78
N MET A 387 15.35 -18.57 -6.47
CA MET A 387 16.31 -17.46 -6.27
C MET A 387 15.94 -16.50 -5.14
N LEU A 388 14.64 -16.26 -4.95
CA LEU A 388 14.10 -15.40 -3.89
C LEU A 388 13.82 -16.16 -2.57
N THR A 389 14.07 -17.47 -2.59
CA THR A 389 13.80 -18.43 -1.52
C THR A 389 15.07 -18.94 -0.82
N ASP A 390 16.25 -18.66 -1.37
CA ASP A 390 17.54 -19.16 -0.86
C ASP A 390 18.08 -18.36 0.36
N ALA A 391 17.33 -17.38 0.87
CA ALA A 391 17.67 -16.72 2.13
C ALA A 391 17.30 -17.63 3.30
N GLU A 392 18.27 -17.93 4.18
CA GLU A 392 18.19 -19.00 5.20
C GLU A 392 17.04 -18.85 6.22
N VAL A 393 16.37 -17.68 6.32
CA VAL A 393 15.31 -17.40 7.31
C VAL A 393 14.08 -16.66 6.73
N LEU A 394 14.29 -15.69 5.84
CA LEU A 394 13.22 -14.86 5.27
C LEU A 394 13.18 -15.01 3.75
N GLU A 395 12.01 -15.28 3.20
CA GLU A 395 11.84 -15.37 1.75
C GLU A 395 11.12 -14.15 1.20
N LEU A 396 11.65 -13.64 0.10
CA LEU A 396 11.00 -12.59 -0.65
C LEU A 396 9.87 -13.16 -1.48
N ASN A 397 8.69 -12.55 -1.46
CA ASN A 397 7.59 -13.02 -2.29
C ASN A 397 7.81 -12.61 -3.76
N PRO A 398 8.07 -13.58 -4.67
CA PRO A 398 8.33 -13.26 -6.07
C PRO A 398 7.17 -12.55 -6.74
N LYS A 399 5.94 -12.91 -6.36
CA LYS A 399 4.73 -12.33 -6.95
C LYS A 399 4.50 -10.91 -6.48
N LEU A 400 4.87 -10.59 -5.23
CA LEU A 400 4.77 -9.22 -4.73
C LEU A 400 5.85 -8.36 -5.42
N ILE A 401 7.11 -8.80 -5.42
CA ILE A 401 8.23 -8.05 -6.01
C ILE A 401 8.02 -7.81 -7.50
N LEU A 402 7.64 -8.85 -8.23
CA LEU A 402 7.37 -8.75 -9.67
C LEU A 402 5.99 -8.16 -9.94
N THR A 403 5.22 -7.85 -8.89
CA THR A 403 3.82 -7.42 -8.88
C THR A 403 2.87 -8.44 -9.50
N PHE A 404 1.57 -8.32 -9.20
CA PHE A 404 0.51 -9.17 -9.78
C PHE A 404 0.60 -9.30 -11.32
N GLN A 405 1.23 -8.33 -11.98
CA GLN A 405 1.50 -8.31 -13.41
C GLN A 405 2.32 -9.49 -13.92
N PHE A 406 3.10 -10.16 -13.08
CA PHE A 406 3.78 -11.40 -13.44
C PHE A 406 2.85 -12.47 -14.03
N LYS A 407 1.60 -12.58 -13.53
CA LYS A 407 0.58 -13.49 -14.12
C LYS A 407 0.23 -13.08 -15.56
N GLN A 408 0.22 -11.79 -15.88
CA GLN A 408 -0.07 -11.27 -17.22
C GLN A 408 1.10 -11.50 -18.18
N PHE A 409 2.34 -11.26 -17.72
CA PHE A 409 3.55 -11.53 -18.52
C PHE A 409 3.79 -13.04 -18.76
N LYS A 410 3.41 -13.91 -17.82
CA LYS A 410 3.49 -15.38 -17.97
C LYS A 410 2.64 -15.94 -19.12
N ASN A 411 1.59 -15.23 -19.55
CA ASN A 411 0.75 -15.66 -20.68
C ASN A 411 1.42 -15.41 -22.04
N ILE A 412 2.61 -14.81 -22.07
CA ILE A 412 3.41 -14.60 -23.27
C ILE A 412 4.40 -15.77 -23.39
N SER A 413 4.08 -16.77 -24.23
CA SER A 413 4.98 -17.90 -24.51
C SER A 413 6.26 -17.43 -25.19
N VAL A 414 7.43 -17.59 -24.54
CA VAL A 414 8.73 -17.29 -25.12
C VAL A 414 9.34 -18.56 -25.70
N LYS A 415 9.67 -18.59 -27.00
CA LYS A 415 10.49 -19.65 -27.58
C LYS A 415 11.89 -19.17 -27.94
N GLU A 416 12.84 -20.06 -27.68
CA GLU A 416 14.28 -20.05 -27.96
C GLU A 416 14.75 -19.19 -29.14
N HIS A 417 15.78 -18.39 -28.90
CA HIS A 417 16.71 -17.96 -29.94
C HIS A 417 18.09 -18.52 -29.61
N LYS A 418 18.53 -19.55 -30.36
CA LYS A 418 19.92 -20.00 -30.33
C LYS A 418 20.81 -18.92 -30.95
N ARG A 419 21.25 -17.96 -30.14
CA ARG A 419 22.37 -17.07 -30.50
C ARG A 419 23.66 -17.66 -29.96
N ASN A 420 24.52 -18.11 -30.87
CA ASN A 420 25.92 -18.38 -30.56
C ASN A 420 26.60 -17.07 -30.16
N GLN A 421 26.93 -16.88 -28.88
CA GLN A 421 27.87 -15.85 -28.46
C GLN A 421 28.84 -16.36 -27.40
N SER A 422 30.09 -15.95 -27.61
CA SER A 422 31.31 -16.24 -26.86
C SER A 422 31.21 -15.89 -25.37
N LYS A 423 31.60 -16.83 -24.50
CA LYS A 423 31.72 -16.67 -23.05
C LYS A 423 32.70 -15.54 -22.70
N LYS A 424 32.26 -14.56 -21.90
CA LYS A 424 33.11 -13.62 -21.14
C LYS A 424 32.67 -13.59 -19.67
N PRO A 425 33.55 -13.22 -18.73
CA PRO A 425 33.42 -13.49 -17.29
C PRO A 425 32.53 -12.46 -16.58
N LEU A 426 31.30 -12.27 -17.04
CA LEU A 426 30.32 -11.32 -16.46
C LEU A 426 29.39 -11.98 -15.42
N ILE A 427 29.60 -13.26 -15.14
CA ILE A 427 28.64 -14.17 -14.52
C ILE A 427 28.69 -14.16 -12.99
N ILE A 428 29.90 -14.20 -12.41
CA ILE A 428 30.08 -14.31 -10.96
C ILE A 428 29.66 -12.99 -10.28
N THR A 429 29.97 -11.85 -10.91
CA THR A 429 29.64 -10.53 -10.36
C THR A 429 28.14 -10.29 -10.30
N SER A 430 27.35 -10.74 -11.29
CA SER A 430 25.89 -10.54 -11.29
C SER A 430 25.15 -11.39 -10.26
N GLU A 431 25.64 -12.59 -9.95
CA GLU A 431 25.05 -13.45 -8.91
C GLU A 431 25.37 -12.89 -7.51
N VAL A 432 26.61 -12.46 -7.26
CA VAL A 432 27.00 -11.82 -5.98
C VAL A 432 26.21 -10.52 -5.75
N GLU A 433 26.15 -9.61 -6.74
CA GLU A 433 25.35 -8.38 -6.67
C GLU A 433 23.87 -8.68 -6.36
N TYR A 434 23.32 -9.76 -6.93
CA TYR A 434 21.96 -10.20 -6.66
C TYR A 434 21.76 -10.61 -5.21
N PHE A 435 22.56 -11.55 -4.70
CA PHE A 435 22.43 -12.00 -3.30
C PHE A 435 22.67 -10.88 -2.29
N GLU A 436 23.63 -9.99 -2.54
CA GLU A 436 23.85 -8.80 -1.70
C GLU A 436 22.62 -7.88 -1.67
N SER A 437 22.00 -7.65 -2.83
CA SER A 437 20.79 -6.81 -2.92
C SER A 437 19.57 -7.44 -2.22
N VAL A 438 19.40 -8.75 -2.34
CA VAL A 438 18.36 -9.52 -1.63
C VAL A 438 18.57 -9.41 -0.13
N ASN A 439 19.79 -9.69 0.36
CA ASN A 439 20.14 -9.63 1.77
C ASN A 439 19.94 -8.23 2.36
N LYS A 440 20.32 -7.17 1.63
CA LYS A 440 20.13 -5.80 2.08
C LYS A 440 18.66 -5.44 2.24
N TYR A 441 17.79 -5.86 1.31
CA TYR A 441 16.36 -5.58 1.40
C TYR A 441 15.67 -6.45 2.48
N THR A 442 15.99 -7.74 2.57
CA THR A 442 15.45 -8.64 3.58
C THR A 442 15.87 -8.26 5.01
N LEU A 443 17.05 -7.65 5.19
CA LEU A 443 17.47 -7.12 6.48
C LEU A 443 16.47 -6.09 7.05
N HIS A 444 15.90 -5.23 6.20
CA HIS A 444 14.87 -4.29 6.66
C HIS A 444 13.59 -5.00 7.10
N ILE A 445 13.20 -6.06 6.40
CA ILE A 445 12.05 -6.91 6.76
C ILE A 445 12.31 -7.60 8.11
N GLN A 446 13.51 -8.17 8.28
CA GLN A 446 13.94 -8.78 9.54
C GLN A 446 13.88 -7.78 10.71
N GLN A 447 14.36 -6.55 10.49
CA GLN A 447 14.34 -5.51 11.52
C GLN A 447 12.92 -5.13 11.97
N ILE A 448 11.96 -4.99 11.05
CA ILE A 448 10.56 -4.69 11.44
C ILE A 448 9.91 -5.86 12.17
N LEU A 449 10.16 -7.10 11.75
CA LEU A 449 9.65 -8.29 12.44
C LEU A 449 10.28 -8.42 13.84
N LYS A 450 11.59 -8.18 13.98
CA LYS A 450 12.30 -8.24 15.26
C LYS A 450 11.81 -7.15 16.20
N GLY A 451 11.58 -5.95 15.69
CA GLY A 451 10.98 -4.86 16.47
C GLY A 451 9.58 -5.21 16.96
N ALA A 452 8.73 -5.78 16.10
CA ALA A 452 7.40 -6.25 16.48
C ALA A 452 7.46 -7.35 17.54
N TYR A 453 8.36 -8.33 17.41
CA TYR A 453 8.62 -9.35 18.43
C TYR A 453 8.96 -8.73 19.79
N LEU A 454 9.88 -7.76 19.85
CA LEU A 454 10.24 -7.09 21.10
C LEU A 454 9.07 -6.33 21.74
N ILE A 455 8.19 -5.73 20.92
CA ILE A 455 6.95 -5.09 21.39
C ILE A 455 6.03 -6.15 22.03
N VAL A 456 5.81 -7.29 21.37
CA VAL A 456 4.99 -8.39 21.89
C VAL A 456 5.55 -8.93 23.21
N GLN A 457 6.87 -9.11 23.31
CA GLN A 457 7.51 -9.56 24.56
C GLN A 457 7.35 -8.56 25.71
N SER A 458 7.36 -7.25 25.42
CA SER A 458 7.04 -6.22 26.42
C SER A 458 5.63 -6.40 26.97
N LEU A 459 4.64 -6.60 26.11
CA LEU A 459 3.25 -6.79 26.52
C LEU A 459 3.09 -8.07 27.37
N ARG A 460 3.73 -9.17 26.97
CA ARG A 460 3.73 -10.42 27.76
C ARG A 460 4.33 -10.26 29.16
N GLN A 461 5.30 -9.36 29.31
CA GLN A 461 5.90 -9.01 30.60
C GLN A 461 5.05 -8.01 31.41
N GLY A 462 3.81 -7.74 31.01
CA GLY A 462 2.91 -6.81 31.68
C GLY A 462 3.34 -5.35 31.54
N ARG A 463 4.00 -5.00 30.43
CA ARG A 463 4.47 -3.63 30.19
C ARG A 463 3.83 -3.03 28.95
N ASN A 464 3.31 -1.82 29.11
CA ASN A 464 2.76 -1.05 27.99
C ASN A 464 3.87 -0.71 26.99
N ALA A 465 3.52 -0.61 25.72
CA ALA A 465 4.46 -0.27 24.65
C ALA A 465 4.09 1.08 24.03
N ILE A 466 5.03 2.03 24.04
CA ILE A 466 4.88 3.32 23.35
C ILE A 466 5.86 3.34 22.17
N ILE A 467 5.33 3.30 20.95
CA ILE A 467 6.13 3.17 19.72
C ILE A 467 6.18 4.51 18.99
N HIS A 468 7.38 4.98 18.66
CA HIS A 468 7.53 6.13 17.77
C HIS A 468 8.75 6.00 16.85
N CYS A 469 8.89 6.97 15.97
CA CYS A 469 10.09 7.20 15.17
C CYS A 469 10.29 8.71 15.02
N SER A 470 10.77 9.20 13.87
CA SER A 470 10.83 10.65 13.62
C SER A 470 9.44 11.31 13.62
N ASP A 471 8.59 10.91 12.66
CA ASP A 471 7.26 11.52 12.45
C ASP A 471 6.11 10.56 12.76
N GLY A 472 6.41 9.30 13.06
CA GLY A 472 5.40 8.35 13.53
C GLY A 472 4.41 7.86 12.46
N TRP A 473 4.75 7.92 11.16
CA TRP A 473 3.86 7.50 10.05
C TRP A 473 4.49 6.51 9.05
N ASP A 474 5.78 6.14 9.17
CA ASP A 474 6.44 5.19 8.26
C ASP A 474 6.83 3.88 8.96
N ARG A 475 7.81 3.92 9.89
CA ARG A 475 8.26 2.73 10.64
C ARG A 475 7.25 2.30 11.70
N THR A 476 6.67 3.27 12.38
CA THR A 476 5.70 3.06 13.46
C THR A 476 4.50 2.20 13.04
N PRO A 477 3.75 2.48 11.96
CA PRO A 477 2.61 1.64 11.56
C PRO A 477 3.02 0.21 11.19
N GLN A 478 4.22 -0.02 10.68
CA GLN A 478 4.71 -1.37 10.38
C GLN A 478 4.88 -2.18 11.69
N LEU A 479 5.56 -1.59 12.67
CA LEU A 479 5.78 -2.19 13.99
C LEU A 479 4.47 -2.44 14.74
N THR A 480 3.60 -1.43 14.80
CA THR A 480 2.34 -1.53 15.55
C THR A 480 1.36 -2.50 14.89
N SER A 481 1.31 -2.56 13.56
CA SER A 481 0.45 -3.51 12.84
C SER A 481 0.93 -4.95 13.01
N LEU A 482 2.23 -5.21 12.86
CA LEU A 482 2.80 -6.55 13.06
C LEU A 482 2.63 -7.03 14.50
N ALA A 483 2.83 -6.16 15.49
CA ALA A 483 2.59 -6.50 16.90
C ALA A 483 1.11 -6.84 17.14
N GLN A 484 0.18 -6.03 16.60
CA GLN A 484 -1.27 -6.27 16.69
C GLN A 484 -1.70 -7.57 16.00
N LEU A 485 -1.14 -7.89 14.83
CA LEU A 485 -1.38 -9.18 14.16
C LEU A 485 -0.97 -10.39 15.02
N ALA A 486 0.11 -10.27 15.77
CA ALA A 486 0.62 -11.33 16.62
C ALA A 486 -0.27 -11.58 17.86
N ILE A 487 -0.74 -10.50 18.49
CA ILE A 487 -1.44 -10.56 19.78
C ILE A 487 -2.97 -10.56 19.69
N ASP A 488 -3.56 -10.10 18.58
CA ASP A 488 -5.03 -10.04 18.40
C ASP A 488 -5.48 -10.86 17.18
N PRO A 489 -6.04 -12.07 17.40
CA PRO A 489 -6.59 -12.94 16.35
C PRO A 489 -7.58 -12.28 15.43
N TYR A 490 -8.31 -11.26 15.91
CA TYR A 490 -9.28 -10.55 15.09
C TYR A 490 -8.63 -10.01 13.81
N TYR A 491 -7.42 -9.45 13.92
CA TYR A 491 -6.71 -8.88 12.78
C TYR A 491 -6.15 -9.92 11.80
N ARG A 492 -6.26 -11.22 12.11
CA ARG A 492 -5.91 -12.32 11.20
C ARG A 492 -7.08 -12.79 10.33
N THR A 493 -8.28 -12.25 10.57
CA THR A 493 -9.43 -12.36 9.64
C THR A 493 -9.26 -11.41 8.44
N CYS A 494 -9.94 -11.68 7.33
CA CYS A 494 -9.97 -10.78 6.17
C CYS A 494 -10.46 -9.39 6.57
N ARG A 495 -11.58 -9.33 7.29
CA ARG A 495 -12.19 -8.07 7.77
C ARG A 495 -11.29 -7.36 8.77
N GLY A 496 -10.74 -8.08 9.74
CA GLY A 496 -9.85 -7.51 10.74
C GLY A 496 -8.55 -6.98 10.13
N PHE A 497 -7.96 -7.66 9.15
CA PHE A 497 -6.76 -7.15 8.47
C PHE A 497 -7.06 -5.88 7.66
N ALA A 498 -8.22 -5.82 6.99
CA ALA A 498 -8.69 -4.60 6.35
C ALA A 498 -8.91 -3.45 7.35
N ILE A 499 -9.47 -3.73 8.53
CA ILE A 499 -9.59 -2.74 9.63
C ILE A 499 -8.21 -2.30 10.11
N LEU A 500 -7.27 -3.22 10.30
CA LEU A 500 -5.92 -2.90 10.75
C LEU A 500 -5.21 -1.95 9.78
N ILE A 501 -5.30 -2.20 8.47
CA ILE A 501 -4.73 -1.31 7.44
C ILE A 501 -5.44 0.06 7.45
N GLN A 502 -6.77 0.06 7.50
CA GLN A 502 -7.57 1.29 7.53
C GLN A 502 -7.27 2.14 8.77
N LYS A 503 -7.04 1.50 9.92
CA LYS A 503 -6.61 2.16 11.15
C LYS A 503 -5.15 2.60 11.07
N GLU A 504 -4.21 1.66 11.09
CA GLU A 504 -2.79 1.96 11.34
C GLU A 504 -2.09 2.73 10.22
N PHE A 505 -2.47 2.48 8.96
CA PHE A 505 -1.86 3.12 7.80
C PHE A 505 -2.71 4.26 7.27
N LEU A 506 -3.98 4.03 6.96
CA LEU A 506 -4.81 5.08 6.37
C LEU A 506 -5.15 6.17 7.39
N SER A 507 -5.92 5.84 8.43
CA SER A 507 -6.46 6.82 9.37
C SER A 507 -5.36 7.56 10.12
N PHE A 508 -4.33 6.84 10.55
CA PHE A 508 -3.15 7.38 11.22
C PHE A 508 -2.13 8.06 10.29
N GLY A 509 -2.44 8.25 9.00
CA GLY A 509 -1.73 9.18 8.14
C GLY A 509 -0.39 8.70 7.58
N HIS A 510 -0.28 7.41 7.25
CA HIS A 510 0.77 6.97 6.34
C HIS A 510 0.60 7.68 5.00
N ARG A 511 1.67 8.29 4.51
CA ARG A 511 1.66 9.21 3.37
C ARG A 511 1.59 8.49 2.02
N PHE A 512 0.54 7.71 1.76
CA PHE A 512 0.44 6.88 0.55
C PHE A 512 0.59 7.69 -0.74
N GLY A 513 -0.05 8.85 -0.84
CA GLY A 513 0.04 9.73 -2.01
C GLY A 513 1.48 10.13 -2.31
N THR A 514 2.21 10.54 -1.28
CA THR A 514 3.63 10.90 -1.36
C THR A 514 4.54 9.70 -1.62
N ARG A 515 4.41 8.64 -0.83
CA ARG A 515 5.29 7.46 -0.90
C ARG A 515 5.18 6.74 -2.24
N ASN A 516 4.01 6.80 -2.89
CA ASN A 516 3.74 6.19 -4.19
C ASN A 516 3.71 7.19 -5.36
N ASN A 517 3.95 8.48 -5.15
CA ASN A 517 3.91 9.52 -6.18
C ASN A 517 2.61 9.51 -7.01
N LEU A 518 1.46 9.59 -6.32
CA LEU A 518 0.14 9.51 -6.95
C LEU A 518 -0.53 10.88 -7.13
N PHE A 519 -0.12 11.90 -6.38
CA PHE A 519 -0.78 13.22 -6.33
C PHE A 519 0.18 14.40 -6.55
N MET A 520 -0.21 15.46 -7.27
CA MET A 520 0.74 16.52 -7.70
C MET A 520 1.37 17.30 -6.54
N TYR A 521 0.64 17.49 -5.44
CA TYR A 521 1.17 18.23 -4.28
C TYR A 521 2.24 17.45 -3.51
N THR A 522 2.54 16.20 -3.90
CA THR A 522 3.51 15.34 -3.24
C THR A 522 4.81 15.15 -4.04
N SER A 523 5.14 16.10 -4.93
CA SER A 523 6.11 15.93 -6.04
C SER A 523 7.59 15.79 -5.66
N ASP A 524 7.95 15.69 -4.38
CA ASP A 524 9.35 15.40 -4.03
C ASP A 524 9.64 13.91 -4.27
N GLN A 525 10.31 13.61 -5.39
CA GLN A 525 10.73 12.25 -5.73
C GLN A 525 11.59 11.61 -4.64
N LYS A 526 12.27 12.41 -3.81
CA LYS A 526 13.07 11.91 -2.67
C LYS A 526 12.22 11.43 -1.50
N GLU A 527 10.91 11.65 -1.51
CA GLU A 527 10.00 11.15 -0.49
C GLU A 527 9.34 9.80 -0.87
N GLN A 528 9.57 9.28 -2.07
CA GLN A 528 9.06 7.96 -2.46
C GLN A 528 9.79 6.83 -1.72
N ALA A 529 9.05 5.83 -1.23
CA ALA A 529 9.63 4.63 -0.63
C ALA A 529 8.59 3.50 -0.52
N PRO A 530 8.99 2.22 -0.68
CA PRO A 530 8.08 1.07 -0.67
C PRO A 530 7.70 0.62 0.76
N ILE A 531 7.28 1.55 1.61
CA ILE A 531 7.05 1.31 3.04
C ILE A 531 5.90 0.32 3.30
N PHE A 532 4.72 0.57 2.71
CA PHE A 532 3.59 -0.35 2.84
C PHE A 532 3.85 -1.69 2.15
N PHE A 533 4.59 -1.68 1.04
CA PHE A 533 4.98 -2.89 0.33
C PHE A 533 5.90 -3.78 1.19
N MET A 534 6.90 -3.19 1.86
CA MET A 534 7.77 -3.90 2.82
C MET A 534 6.98 -4.50 4.00
N PHE A 535 5.93 -3.81 4.47
CA PHE A 535 5.01 -4.37 5.46
C PHE A 535 4.27 -5.60 4.93
N LEU A 536 3.76 -5.58 3.69
CA LEU A 536 3.10 -6.73 3.09
C LEU A 536 4.06 -7.93 2.90
N GLU A 537 5.33 -7.68 2.58
CA GLU A 537 6.38 -8.73 2.55
C GLU A 537 6.63 -9.35 3.94
N ALA A 538 6.63 -8.54 5.01
CA ALA A 538 6.71 -9.06 6.37
C ALA A 538 5.48 -9.89 6.73
N VAL A 539 4.28 -9.44 6.38
CA VAL A 539 3.03 -10.20 6.59
C VAL A 539 3.04 -11.50 5.79
N TYR A 540 3.57 -11.51 4.56
CA TYR A 540 3.75 -12.73 3.78
C TYR A 540 4.62 -13.76 4.51
N ASN A 541 5.77 -13.35 5.05
CA ASN A 541 6.66 -14.22 5.80
C ASN A 541 5.98 -14.77 7.07
N VAL A 542 5.19 -13.92 7.74
CA VAL A 542 4.35 -14.30 8.90
C VAL A 542 3.30 -15.35 8.52
N ILE A 543 2.56 -15.16 7.43
CA ILE A 543 1.55 -16.13 6.95
C ILE A 543 2.22 -17.42 6.52
N LYS A 544 3.36 -17.35 5.83
CA LYS A 544 4.05 -18.55 5.32
C LYS A 544 4.37 -19.55 6.44
N GLN A 545 4.82 -19.05 7.59
CA GLN A 545 5.16 -19.87 8.73
C GLN A 545 3.92 -20.38 9.50
N ASN A 546 2.74 -19.77 9.30
CA ASN A 546 1.56 -19.92 10.17
C ASN A 546 0.24 -19.84 9.39
N ALA A 547 0.15 -20.52 8.24
CA ALA A 547 -0.93 -20.28 7.27
C ALA A 547 -2.32 -20.56 7.85
N GLU A 548 -2.44 -21.51 8.77
CA GLU A 548 -3.67 -21.90 9.48
C GLU A 548 -4.16 -20.84 10.48
N GLN A 549 -3.32 -19.86 10.81
CA GLN A 549 -3.66 -18.78 11.73
C GLN A 549 -4.39 -17.61 11.06
N PHE A 550 -4.53 -17.62 9.72
CA PHE A 550 -5.03 -16.51 8.91
C PHE A 550 -6.21 -16.95 8.01
N GLU A 551 -7.22 -16.09 7.90
CA GLU A 551 -8.36 -16.31 6.99
C GLU A 551 -8.01 -15.99 5.52
N PHE A 552 -6.94 -15.24 5.30
CA PHE A 552 -6.47 -14.79 3.99
C PHE A 552 -5.08 -15.34 3.68
N ASN A 553 -4.71 -15.30 2.40
CA ASN A 553 -3.41 -15.76 1.91
C ASN A 553 -2.68 -14.66 1.11
N GLN A 554 -1.58 -15.05 0.46
CA GLN A 554 -0.77 -14.15 -0.37
C GLN A 554 -1.55 -13.40 -1.46
N ASP A 555 -2.65 -13.94 -1.99
CA ASP A 555 -3.39 -13.29 -3.07
C ASP A 555 -4.06 -12.00 -2.58
N PHE A 556 -4.49 -11.92 -1.32
CA PHE A 556 -4.98 -10.66 -0.74
C PHE A 556 -3.88 -9.61 -0.61
N LEU A 557 -2.68 -10.03 -0.17
CA LEU A 557 -1.51 -9.14 -0.09
C LEU A 557 -1.12 -8.59 -1.47
N LEU A 558 -1.15 -9.43 -2.50
CA LEU A 558 -0.89 -9.04 -3.89
C LEU A 558 -1.90 -8.04 -4.42
N TYR A 559 -3.17 -8.25 -4.09
CA TYR A 559 -4.24 -7.32 -4.43
C TYR A 559 -3.99 -5.95 -3.79
N LEU A 560 -3.71 -5.90 -2.48
CA LEU A 560 -3.44 -4.64 -1.76
C LEU A 560 -2.24 -3.90 -2.34
N ALA A 561 -1.12 -4.60 -2.59
CA ALA A 561 0.06 -4.02 -3.21
C ALA A 561 -0.27 -3.40 -4.59
N PHE A 562 -1.07 -4.08 -5.41
CA PHE A 562 -1.50 -3.55 -6.70
C PHE A 562 -2.40 -2.32 -6.56
N GLN A 563 -3.36 -2.33 -5.61
CA GLN A 563 -4.28 -1.20 -5.43
C GLN A 563 -3.58 0.10 -5.00
N CYS A 564 -2.42 0.01 -4.34
CA CYS A 564 -1.60 1.19 -4.02
C CYS A 564 -1.11 1.97 -5.25
N TRP A 565 -1.09 1.36 -6.44
CA TRP A 565 -0.67 2.02 -7.69
C TRP A 565 -1.77 2.13 -8.75
N ASN A 566 -2.94 1.52 -8.51
CA ASN A 566 -4.01 1.41 -9.49
C ASN A 566 -4.74 2.74 -9.75
N ARG A 567 -4.77 3.64 -8.77
CA ARG A 567 -5.45 4.96 -8.80
C ARG A 567 -6.95 4.95 -9.11
N GLN A 568 -7.61 3.79 -9.11
CA GLN A 568 -9.05 3.66 -9.41
C GLN A 568 -9.95 3.96 -8.20
N THR A 569 -9.42 3.89 -6.99
CA THR A 569 -10.16 4.09 -5.74
C THR A 569 -9.47 5.16 -4.90
N GLY A 570 -10.24 5.92 -4.14
CA GLY A 570 -9.76 6.94 -3.21
C GLY A 570 -9.01 6.41 -1.99
N THR A 571 -9.06 5.09 -1.72
CA THR A 571 -8.50 4.47 -0.52
C THR A 571 -7.02 4.81 -0.30
N PHE A 572 -6.15 4.65 -1.31
CA PHE A 572 -4.69 4.81 -1.18
C PHE A 572 -4.11 6.08 -1.85
N LEU A 573 -4.94 7.07 -2.20
CA LEU A 573 -4.48 8.23 -3.00
C LEU A 573 -3.87 9.39 -2.21
N PHE A 574 -4.29 9.58 -0.96
CA PHE A 574 -3.92 10.76 -0.15
C PHE A 574 -3.06 10.38 1.05
N ASP A 575 -2.54 11.40 1.76
CA ASP A 575 -1.57 11.21 2.83
C ASP A 575 -2.19 11.05 4.23
N CYS A 576 -3.44 11.48 4.44
CA CYS A 576 -4.13 11.33 5.72
C CYS A 576 -5.65 11.27 5.60
N GLU A 577 -6.32 10.98 6.71
CA GLU A 577 -7.80 10.92 6.78
C GLU A 577 -8.44 12.26 6.45
N CYS A 578 -7.90 13.35 6.99
CA CYS A 578 -8.37 14.70 6.72
C CYS A 578 -8.38 14.99 5.21
N ASP A 579 -7.29 14.70 4.50
CA ASP A 579 -7.20 14.89 3.05
C ASP A 579 -8.25 14.06 2.30
N ARG A 580 -8.46 12.80 2.70
CA ARG A 580 -9.49 11.94 2.08
C ARG A 580 -10.90 12.49 2.31
N GLN A 581 -11.19 12.99 3.50
CA GLN A 581 -12.50 13.57 3.81
C GLN A 581 -12.73 14.88 3.05
N VAL A 582 -11.73 15.76 3.01
CA VAL A 582 -11.80 17.04 2.27
C VAL A 582 -12.00 16.83 0.78
N ASN A 583 -11.40 15.77 0.22
CA ASN A 583 -11.57 15.40 -1.19
C ASN A 583 -12.74 14.42 -1.44
N MET A 584 -13.58 14.17 -0.42
CA MET A 584 -14.76 13.29 -0.50
C MET A 584 -14.45 11.91 -1.09
N ALA A 585 -13.26 11.37 -0.81
CA ALA A 585 -12.73 10.18 -1.47
C ALA A 585 -13.62 8.94 -1.25
N GLN A 586 -14.24 8.83 -0.06
CA GLN A 586 -15.16 7.74 0.29
C GLN A 586 -16.52 7.89 -0.38
N GLN A 587 -16.99 9.11 -0.62
CA GLN A 587 -18.29 9.36 -1.27
C GLN A 587 -18.18 9.26 -2.79
N LEU A 588 -17.01 9.56 -3.34
CA LEU A 588 -16.77 9.69 -4.78
C LEU A 588 -16.08 8.46 -5.39
N SER A 589 -15.77 7.43 -4.60
CA SER A 589 -15.24 6.15 -5.08
C SER A 589 -15.46 5.01 -4.11
N ASN A 590 -15.53 3.79 -4.66
CA ASN A 590 -15.55 2.55 -3.88
C ASN A 590 -14.27 2.38 -3.06
N SER A 591 -14.37 1.60 -1.99
CA SER A 591 -13.21 1.15 -1.23
C SER A 591 -12.61 -0.12 -1.84
N VAL A 592 -11.30 -0.26 -1.74
CA VAL A 592 -10.62 -1.54 -1.99
C VAL A 592 -11.06 -2.65 -1.03
N PHE A 593 -11.79 -2.30 0.04
CA PHE A 593 -12.25 -3.21 1.08
C PHE A 593 -13.75 -3.54 1.02
N ASP A 594 -14.51 -3.01 0.04
CA ASP A 594 -15.97 -3.19 -0.02
C ASP A 594 -16.38 -4.67 -0.13
N ASP A 595 -15.57 -5.49 -0.79
CA ASP A 595 -15.77 -6.94 -0.93
C ASP A 595 -14.59 -7.71 -0.30
N VAL A 596 -14.25 -7.36 0.95
CA VAL A 596 -13.11 -7.97 1.66
C VAL A 596 -13.27 -9.47 1.88
N ASP A 597 -14.51 -9.96 1.98
CA ASP A 597 -14.82 -11.36 2.24
C ASP A 597 -14.52 -12.29 1.04
N GLN A 598 -14.32 -11.74 -0.16
CA GLN A 598 -13.88 -12.53 -1.31
C GLN A 598 -12.49 -13.17 -1.10
N TRP A 599 -11.69 -12.62 -0.18
CA TRP A 599 -10.33 -13.05 0.12
C TRP A 599 -10.24 -14.16 1.16
N LYS A 600 -11.38 -14.58 1.72
CA LYS A 600 -11.45 -15.74 2.61
C LYS A 600 -10.98 -16.98 1.87
N VAL A 601 -10.01 -17.69 2.43
CA VAL A 601 -9.56 -18.97 1.89
C VAL A 601 -10.72 -19.96 2.02
N ARG A 602 -11.43 -20.20 0.91
CA ARG A 602 -12.45 -21.24 0.85
C ARG A 602 -11.70 -22.58 0.87
N GLU A 603 -11.84 -23.34 1.95
CA GLU A 603 -11.37 -24.71 1.95
C GLU A 603 -11.96 -25.43 0.74
N ALA A 604 -11.10 -26.00 -0.09
CA ALA A 604 -11.52 -27.13 -0.89
C ALA A 604 -11.91 -28.23 0.11
N GLN A 605 -13.22 -28.33 0.40
CA GLN A 605 -13.88 -29.26 1.33
C GLN A 605 -14.28 -28.72 2.73
N GLY A 606 -15.22 -27.77 2.76
CA GLY A 606 -16.39 -27.87 3.66
C GLY A 606 -16.24 -27.61 5.16
N GLY A 607 -15.14 -27.07 5.67
CA GLY A 607 -15.01 -26.60 7.05
C GLY A 607 -14.92 -25.07 7.16
N GLU A 608 -15.48 -24.51 8.23
CA GLU A 608 -15.13 -23.16 8.67
C GLU A 608 -13.68 -23.15 9.18
N VAL A 609 -12.85 -22.20 8.71
CA VAL A 609 -11.52 -21.98 9.28
C VAL A 609 -11.70 -21.45 10.70
N ASN A 610 -11.64 -22.35 11.69
CA ASN A 610 -11.67 -21.99 13.09
C ASN A 610 -10.30 -21.41 13.47
N ILE A 611 -10.14 -20.09 13.32
CA ILE A 611 -8.95 -19.38 13.77
C ILE A 611 -8.83 -19.62 15.27
N GLN A 612 -7.85 -20.43 15.68
CA GLN A 612 -7.64 -20.75 17.09
C GLN A 612 -7.18 -19.51 17.86
N VAL A 613 -8.16 -18.78 18.40
CA VAL A 613 -7.97 -17.54 19.18
C VAL A 613 -7.08 -17.79 20.40
N GLU A 614 -7.05 -19.01 20.92
CA GLU A 614 -6.34 -19.38 22.16
C GLU A 614 -4.87 -19.82 21.97
N GLN A 615 -4.43 -20.15 20.74
CA GLN A 615 -3.06 -20.60 20.44
C GLN A 615 -2.11 -19.49 19.96
N THR A 616 -2.53 -18.21 20.07
CA THR A 616 -1.79 -17.00 19.65
C THR A 616 -0.32 -16.93 20.05
N THR A 617 0.06 -17.62 21.12
CA THR A 617 1.33 -17.38 21.80
C THR A 617 2.50 -18.20 21.27
N LEU A 618 2.30 -19.43 20.82
CA LEU A 618 3.43 -20.34 20.56
C LEU A 618 4.17 -20.04 19.26
N TRP A 619 3.45 -19.56 18.25
CA TRP A 619 3.99 -19.43 16.90
C TRP A 619 4.85 -18.18 16.71
N TRP A 620 4.60 -17.12 17.48
CA TRP A 620 5.44 -15.91 17.45
C TRP A 620 6.81 -16.11 18.13
N ASP A 621 6.94 -17.12 18.99
CA ASP A 621 8.21 -17.44 19.67
C ASP A 621 9.24 -18.07 18.72
N TRP A 622 8.78 -18.67 17.61
CA TRP A 622 9.65 -19.08 16.51
C TRP A 622 10.49 -17.92 16.00
N TRP A 623 9.88 -16.74 15.80
CA TRP A 623 10.58 -15.53 15.35
C TRP A 623 11.65 -15.06 16.33
N GLY A 624 11.48 -15.31 17.64
CA GLY A 624 12.50 -14.98 18.65
C GLY A 624 13.72 -15.91 18.64
N GLN A 625 13.56 -17.14 18.17
CA GLN A 625 14.66 -18.12 18.05
C GLN A 625 15.42 -18.01 16.73
N HIS A 626 14.78 -17.45 15.70
CA HIS A 626 15.29 -17.43 14.32
C HIS A 626 15.66 -16.01 13.84
N MET A 627 15.50 -14.95 14.65
CA MET A 627 15.91 -13.56 14.34
C MET A 627 16.69 -12.89 15.47
#